data_AF-A0A377Z3L5-F1
#
_entry.id   AF-A0A377Z3L5-F1
#
_cell.length_a   1.000
_cell.length_b   1.000
_cell.length_c   1.000
_cell.angle_alpha   90.00
_cell.angle_beta   90.00
_cell.angle_gamma   90.00
#
_symmetry.space_group_name_H-M   'P 1'
#
loop_
_entity.id
_entity.type
_entity.pdbx_description
1 polymer ?
#
loop_
_entity_poly.entity_id
_entity_poly.type
_entity_poly.pdbx_seq_one_letter_code
_entity_poly.pdbx_strand_id
1 'polypeptide(L)'
;MTTIGLSAKNAILIVEFAKDLMEKEGKGIIEATLEASRMRLRPILMTSLAFILGVMPLVISHGAGSGAQNAVGTGVMGGMLTATLLAIFFVPVFFVVVRRRFTRHAE
;
A
#
# COMPACT_ATOMS: atom_id res chain seq x y z
N MET A 1 -4.20 -1.68 13.94
CA MET A 1 -3.26 -0.53 13.95
C MET A 1 -2.12 -0.73 12.93
N THR A 2 -1.39 -1.85 12.97
CA THR A 2 -0.21 -2.11 12.12
C THR A 2 -0.50 -2.13 10.60
N THR A 3 -1.57 -2.78 10.16
CA THR A 3 -1.93 -2.88 8.73
C THR A 3 -2.34 -1.55 8.11
N ILE A 4 -3.11 -0.74 8.85
CA ILE A 4 -3.53 0.60 8.42
C ILE A 4 -2.32 1.53 8.29
N GLY A 5 -1.44 1.56 9.29
CA GLY A 5 -0.24 2.40 9.27
C GLY A 5 0.72 2.05 8.12
N LEU A 6 0.93 0.75 7.87
CA LEU A 6 1.77 0.30 6.75
C LEU A 6 1.17 0.72 5.40
N SER A 7 -0.15 0.55 5.25
CA SER A 7 -0.87 0.94 4.03
C SER A 7 -0.82 2.44 3.79
N ALA A 8 -0.99 3.25 4.83
CA ALA A 8 -0.87 4.70 4.75
C ALA A 8 0.53 5.14 4.34
N LYS A 9 1.58 4.56 4.93
CA LYS A 9 2.98 4.85 4.54
C LYS A 9 3.24 4.50 3.07
N ASN A 10 2.72 3.37 2.61
CA ASN A 10 2.85 2.94 1.22
C ASN A 10 2.14 3.90 0.25
N ALA A 11 0.94 4.37 0.61
CA ALA A 11 0.18 5.32 -0.18
C ALA A 11 0.84 6.71 -0.24
N ILE A 12 1.29 7.23 0.91
CA ILE A 12 1.96 8.54 1.00
C ILE A 12 3.20 8.56 0.11
N LEU A 13 4.03 7.51 0.14
CA LEU A 13 5.24 7.47 -0.67
C LEU A 13 4.93 7.44 -2.18
N ILE A 14 3.89 6.73 -2.63
CA ILE A 14 3.49 6.76 -4.05
C ILE A 14 3.08 8.18 -4.46
N VAL A 15 2.28 8.86 -3.64
CA VAL A 15 1.79 10.21 -3.91
C VAL A 15 2.93 11.23 -3.90
N GLU A 16 3.86 11.12 -2.96
CA GLU A 16 5.03 11.98 -2.84
C GLU A 16 5.95 11.85 -4.05
N PHE A 17 6.31 10.62 -4.45
CA PHE A 17 7.12 10.39 -5.65
C PHE A 17 6.42 10.86 -6.93
N ALA A 18 5.10 10.63 -7.05
CA ALA A 18 4.35 11.09 -8.21
C ALA A 18 4.31 12.63 -8.28
N LYS A 19 4.16 13.31 -7.13
CA LYS A 19 4.22 14.77 -7.06
C LYS A 19 5.61 15.29 -7.42
N ASP A 20 6.67 14.68 -6.89
CA ASP A 20 8.05 15.04 -7.19
C ASP A 20 8.39 14.90 -8.68
N LEU A 21 7.97 13.81 -9.32
CA LEU A 21 8.15 13.58 -10.75
C LEU A 21 7.41 14.63 -11.60
N MET A 22 6.24 15.08 -11.15
CA MET A 22 5.50 16.16 -11.82
C MET A 22 6.18 17.52 -11.65
N GLU A 23 6.63 17.86 -10.43
CA GLU A 23 7.18 19.20 -10.11
C GLU A 23 8.62 19.38 -10.60
N LYS A 24 9.46 18.34 -10.48
CA LYS A 24 10.89 18.41 -10.81
C LYS A 24 11.18 18.03 -12.26
N GLU A 25 10.45 17.07 -12.81
CA GLU A 25 10.70 16.54 -14.16
C GLU A 25 9.62 16.97 -15.18
N GLY A 26 8.56 17.67 -14.74
CA GLY A 26 7.50 18.15 -15.62
C GLY A 26 6.64 17.05 -16.24
N LYS A 27 6.69 15.82 -15.69
CA LYS A 27 5.97 14.66 -16.24
C LYS A 27 4.45 14.83 -16.12
N GLY A 28 3.72 14.28 -17.10
CA GLY A 28 2.26 14.27 -17.07
C GLY A 28 1.71 13.46 -15.90
N ILE A 29 0.50 13.80 -15.41
CA ILE A 29 -0.13 13.17 -14.23
C ILE A 29 -0.09 11.63 -14.32
N ILE A 30 -0.43 11.06 -15.47
CA ILE A 30 -0.51 9.60 -15.66
C ILE A 30 0.90 8.98 -15.64
N GLU A 31 1.85 9.58 -16.34
CA GLU A 31 3.22 9.11 -16.46
C GLU A 31 3.93 9.11 -15.09
N ALA A 32 3.86 10.24 -14.38
CA ALA A 32 4.42 10.38 -13.05
C ALA A 32 3.82 9.38 -12.05
N THR A 33 2.50 9.14 -12.15
CA THR A 33 1.82 8.16 -11.28
C THR A 33 2.26 6.73 -11.57
N LEU A 34 2.38 6.35 -12.83
CA LEU A 34 2.81 5.01 -13.24
C LEU A 34 4.24 4.73 -12.78
N GLU A 35 5.14 5.69 -12.95
CA GLU A 35 6.53 5.55 -12.57
C GLU A 35 6.71 5.50 -11.05
N ALA A 36 6.05 6.38 -10.30
CA ALA A 36 6.01 6.33 -8.84
C ALA A 36 5.48 4.98 -8.33
N SER A 37 4.40 4.48 -8.92
CA SER A 37 3.83 3.17 -8.57
C SER A 37 4.81 2.03 -8.84
N ARG A 38 5.55 2.08 -9.97
CA ARG A 38 6.56 1.08 -10.33
C ARG A 38 7.73 1.06 -9.36
N MET A 39 8.23 2.24 -8.95
CA MET A 39 9.32 2.35 -7.99
C MET A 39 8.95 1.76 -6.63
N ARG A 40 7.68 1.88 -6.22
CA ARG A 40 7.20 1.43 -4.91
C ARG A 40 6.73 -0.02 -4.91
N LEU A 41 6.41 -0.61 -6.06
CA LEU A 41 5.90 -1.99 -6.16
C LEU A 41 6.82 -3.01 -5.47
N ARG A 42 8.14 -2.96 -5.76
CA ARG A 42 9.12 -3.88 -5.15
C ARG A 42 9.18 -3.73 -3.62
N PRO A 43 9.37 -2.53 -3.05
CA PRO A 43 9.32 -2.32 -1.59
C PRO A 43 8.00 -2.76 -0.93
N ILE A 44 6.86 -2.49 -1.57
CA ILE A 44 5.54 -2.85 -1.03
C ILE A 44 5.39 -4.38 -0.97
N LEU A 45 5.76 -5.09 -2.03
CA LEU A 45 5.73 -6.55 -2.05
C LEU A 45 6.69 -7.15 -1.03
N MET A 46 7.93 -6.64 -0.94
CA MET A 46 8.92 -7.12 0.01
C MET A 46 8.42 -7.06 1.47
N THR A 47 7.87 -5.91 1.87
CA THR A 47 7.35 -5.72 3.24
C THR A 47 6.12 -6.57 3.50
N SER A 48 5.21 -6.66 2.52
CA SER A 48 3.98 -7.45 2.65
C SER A 48 4.28 -8.94 2.78
N LEU A 49 5.17 -9.47 1.93
CA LEU A 49 5.56 -10.88 1.96
C LEU A 49 6.30 -11.22 3.25
N ALA A 50 7.26 -10.39 3.68
CA ALA A 50 7.97 -10.60 4.93
C ALA A 50 7.01 -10.65 6.13
N PHE A 51 6.01 -9.76 6.16
CA PHE A 51 5.03 -9.72 7.24
C PHE A 51 4.08 -10.93 7.20
N ILE A 52 3.57 -11.32 6.02
CA ILE A 52 2.70 -12.49 5.83
C ILE A 52 3.41 -13.78 6.26
N LEU A 53 4.67 -13.96 5.85
CA LEU A 53 5.48 -15.11 6.26
C LEU A 53 5.79 -15.07 7.76
N GLY A 54 6.04 -13.88 8.32
CA GLY A 54 6.30 -13.71 9.75
C GLY A 54 5.10 -14.03 10.65
N VAL A 55 3.86 -13.81 10.17
CA VAL A 55 2.63 -14.16 10.90
C VAL A 55 2.12 -15.56 10.61
N MET A 56 2.67 -16.24 9.59
CA MET A 56 2.27 -17.61 9.22
C MET A 56 2.32 -18.58 10.41
N PRO A 57 3.37 -18.60 11.27
CA PRO A 57 3.41 -19.48 12.45
C PRO A 57 2.27 -19.20 13.44
N LEU A 58 1.82 -17.95 13.57
CA LEU A 58 0.70 -17.61 14.46
C LEU A 58 -0.64 -18.12 13.94
N VAL A 59 -0.79 -18.34 12.64
CA VAL A 59 -2.02 -18.87 12.03
C VAL A 59 -2.11 -20.39 12.20
N ILE A 60 -0.97 -21.08 12.19
CA ILE A 60 -0.88 -22.55 12.28
C ILE A 60 -0.52 -23.03 13.69
N SER A 61 -0.58 -22.17 14.70
CA SER A 61 -0.17 -22.51 16.05
C SER A 61 -1.21 -23.41 16.73
N HIS A 62 -0.73 -24.49 17.34
CA HIS A 62 -1.55 -25.46 18.09
C HIS A 62 -0.90 -25.64 19.47
N GLY A 63 -1.61 -25.27 20.54
CA GLY A 63 -1.08 -25.26 21.91
C GLY A 63 -1.80 -24.27 22.82
N ALA A 64 -1.25 -24.04 24.02
CA ALA A 64 -1.79 -23.04 24.95
C ALA A 64 -1.72 -21.62 24.35
N GLY A 65 -2.85 -20.91 24.35
CA GLY A 65 -2.94 -19.57 23.74
C GLY A 65 -3.10 -19.55 22.21
N SER A 66 -3.25 -20.72 21.56
CA SER A 66 -3.48 -20.83 20.11
C SER A 66 -4.71 -20.05 19.63
N GLY A 67 -5.78 -20.00 20.42
CA GLY A 67 -6.98 -19.22 20.07
C GLY A 67 -6.68 -17.73 19.87
N ALA A 68 -5.86 -17.13 20.74
CA ALA A 68 -5.44 -15.73 20.61
C ALA A 68 -4.45 -15.53 19.45
N GLN A 69 -3.51 -16.46 19.27
CA GLN A 69 -2.52 -16.40 18.19
C GLN A 69 -3.19 -16.53 16.81
N ASN A 70 -4.10 -17.49 16.64
CA ASN A 70 -4.83 -17.72 15.39
C ASN A 70 -5.73 -16.52 15.08
N ALA A 71 -6.45 -15.99 16.07
CA ALA A 71 -7.29 -14.80 15.89
C ALA A 71 -6.50 -13.58 15.37
N VAL A 72 -5.34 -13.31 15.97
CA VAL A 72 -4.45 -12.23 15.54
C VAL A 72 -3.82 -12.53 14.18
N GLY A 73 -3.29 -13.75 13.99
CA GLY A 73 -2.62 -14.17 12.77
C GLY A 73 -3.53 -14.10 11.55
N THR A 74 -4.75 -14.66 11.63
CA THR A 74 -5.70 -14.67 10.52
C THR A 74 -6.17 -13.25 10.18
N GLY A 75 -6.48 -12.43 11.19
CA GLY A 75 -6.90 -11.05 10.97
C GLY A 75 -5.81 -10.20 10.31
N VAL A 76 -4.56 -10.35 10.76
CA VAL A 76 -3.42 -9.62 10.19
C VAL A 76 -3.07 -10.12 8.79
N MET A 77 -3.03 -11.43 8.56
CA MET A 77 -2.71 -12.02 7.25
C MET A 77 -3.73 -11.61 6.19
N GLY A 78 -5.03 -11.73 6.49
CA GLY A 78 -6.10 -11.30 5.60
C GLY A 78 -6.10 -9.79 5.36
N GLY A 79 -5.87 -9.00 6.41
CA GLY A 79 -5.77 -7.55 6.32
C GLY A 79 -4.59 -7.10 5.44
N MET A 80 -3.43 -7.74 5.57
CA MET A 80 -2.25 -7.45 4.76
C MET A 80 -2.44 -7.82 3.30
N LEU A 81 -2.95 -9.03 3.01
CA LEU A 81 -3.20 -9.46 1.63
C LEU A 81 -4.15 -8.49 0.92
N THR A 82 -5.26 -8.16 1.57
CA THR A 82 -6.28 -7.26 1.01
C THR A 82 -5.73 -5.85 0.86
N ALA A 83 -5.01 -5.34 1.87
CA ALA A 83 -4.42 -4.01 1.82
C ALA A 83 -3.37 -3.88 0.72
N THR A 84 -2.49 -4.86 0.56
CA THR A 84 -1.44 -4.84 -0.46
C THR A 84 -2.03 -4.88 -1.86
N LEU A 85 -2.98 -5.79 -2.12
CA LEU A 85 -3.64 -5.90 -3.42
C LEU A 85 -4.43 -4.63 -3.74
N LEU A 86 -5.28 -4.17 -2.83
CA LEU A 86 -6.10 -2.99 -3.09
C LEU A 86 -5.26 -1.71 -3.18
N ALA A 87 -4.26 -1.50 -2.32
CA ALA A 87 -3.47 -0.28 -2.33
C ALA A 87 -2.68 -0.11 -3.63
N ILE A 88 -2.11 -1.18 -4.19
CA ILE A 88 -1.33 -1.09 -5.43
C ILE A 88 -2.17 -0.57 -6.60
N PHE A 89 -3.46 -0.93 -6.66
CA PHE A 89 -4.36 -0.49 -7.74
C PHE A 89 -5.11 0.80 -7.40
N PHE A 90 -5.62 0.92 -6.18
CA PHE A 90 -6.47 2.05 -5.80
C PHE A 90 -5.69 3.34 -5.55
N VAL A 91 -4.48 3.28 -4.99
CA VAL A 91 -3.67 4.49 -4.73
C VAL A 91 -3.39 5.29 -6.01
N PRO A 92 -2.88 4.68 -7.12
CA PRO A 92 -2.65 5.44 -8.35
C PRO A 92 -3.96 5.97 -8.96
N VAL A 93 -5.03 5.18 -8.91
CA VAL A 93 -6.36 5.63 -9.40
C VAL A 93 -6.85 6.83 -8.60
N PHE A 94 -6.81 6.77 -7.28
CA PHE A 94 -7.22 7.88 -6.42
C PHE A 94 -6.37 9.12 -6.66
N PHE A 95 -5.05 8.99 -6.80
CA PHE A 95 -4.19 10.12 -7.10
C PHE A 95 -4.56 10.80 -8.42
N VAL A 96 -4.76 10.03 -9.50
CA VAL A 96 -5.14 10.59 -10.81
C VAL A 96 -6.54 11.24 -10.76
N VAL A 97 -7.51 10.59 -10.11
CA VAL A 97 -8.89 11.10 -9.99
C VAL A 97 -8.92 12.40 -9.18
N VAL A 98 -8.27 12.42 -8.02
CA VAL A 98 -8.19 13.61 -7.14
C VAL A 98 -7.48 14.74 -7.88
N ARG A 99 -6.31 14.49 -8.47
CA ARG A 99 -5.57 15.53 -9.22
C ARG A 99 -6.40 16.07 -10.39
N ARG A 100 -7.02 15.21 -11.21
CA ARG A 100 -7.90 15.68 -12.31
C ARG A 100 -9.10 16.48 -11.81
N ARG A 101 -9.71 16.09 -10.68
CA ARG A 101 -10.92 16.74 -10.16
C ARG A 101 -10.63 18.12 -9.58
N PHE A 102 -9.49 18.29 -8.91
CA PHE A 102 -9.11 19.54 -8.24
C PHE A 102 -8.24 20.47 -9.10
N THR A 103 -7.44 19.97 -10.04
CA THR A 103 -6.71 20.82 -11.00
C THR A 103 -7.67 21.52 -11.97
N ARG A 104 -8.81 20.90 -12.31
CA ARG A 104 -9.85 21.48 -13.18
C ARG A 104 -10.64 22.65 -12.55
N HIS A 105 -10.41 22.95 -11.27
CA HIS A 105 -11.01 24.09 -10.57
C HIS A 105 -10.05 25.28 -10.39
N ALA A 106 -8.79 25.14 -10.84
CA ALA A 106 -7.78 26.17 -10.73
C ALA A 106 -7.55 26.95 -12.04
N GLU A 107 -8.39 26.72 -13.06
CA GLU A 107 -8.47 27.50 -14.30
C GLU A 107 -9.79 28.25 -14.38
#